data_AF-Q839L4-F1
#
_entry.id   AF-Q839L4-F1
#
_cell.length_a   1.000
_cell.length_b   1.000
_cell.length_c   1.000
_cell.angle_alpha   90.00
_cell.angle_beta   90.00
_cell.angle_gamma   90.00
#
_symmetry.space_group_name_H-M   'P 1'
#
loop_
_entity.id
_entity.type
_entity.pdbx_description
1 polymer ?
#
loop_
_entity_poly.entity_id
_entity_poly.type
_entity_poly.pdbx_seq_one_letter_code
_entity_poly.pdbx_strand_id
1 'polypeptide(L)'
;MLIKLGTELTKEEYVTRYMRNFQKLLLLGDRPKVLTNREEQLLQYEKELCVLFYEQFIKKHHRAPDEATLDDQVKANFIERSKIFARSPLVMDEGNFTQAHIGQLKRLRELRMEDYLPDNYTHILQREEELARNYFRKHDDYPFGYECLCISRSREVVNQGLEKLLEGFYDSYQVYYRRYRKNG
;
A
#
# COMPACT_ATOMS: atom_id res chain seq x y z
N MET A 1 42.24 18.93 -18.60
CA MET A 1 41.48 17.76 -19.08
C MET A 1 40.18 18.26 -19.70
N LEU A 2 40.02 18.16 -21.02
CA LEU A 2 38.75 18.45 -21.69
C LEU A 2 37.80 17.30 -21.37
N ILE A 3 36.88 17.51 -20.43
CA ILE A 3 35.76 16.60 -20.21
C ILE A 3 34.96 16.62 -21.51
N LYS A 4 34.98 15.53 -22.29
CA LYS A 4 34.15 15.38 -23.48
C LYS A 4 32.70 15.44 -23.01
N LEU A 5 32.08 16.61 -23.15
CA LEU A 5 30.65 16.80 -23.01
C LEU A 5 29.95 15.89 -24.03
N GLY A 6 29.16 14.92 -23.56
CA GLY A 6 28.44 13.98 -24.43
C GLY A 6 27.30 14.66 -25.18
N THR A 7 26.66 13.96 -26.12
CA THR A 7 25.52 14.51 -26.89
C THR A 7 24.37 14.90 -25.96
N GLU A 8 23.80 16.08 -26.19
CA GLU A 8 22.66 16.60 -25.42
C GLU A 8 21.40 15.77 -25.68
N LEU A 9 20.75 15.36 -24.60
CA LEU A 9 19.48 14.64 -24.67
C LEU A 9 18.32 15.63 -24.69
N THR A 10 17.30 15.33 -25.50
CA THR A 10 16.03 16.07 -25.41
C THR A 10 15.31 15.71 -24.10
N LYS A 11 14.41 16.58 -23.63
CA LYS A 11 13.62 16.37 -22.41
C LYS A 11 12.86 15.04 -22.43
N GLU A 12 12.21 14.73 -23.55
CA GLU A 12 11.42 13.52 -23.73
C GLU A 12 12.29 12.26 -23.70
N GLU A 13 13.45 12.33 -24.36
CA GLU A 13 14.40 11.23 -24.40
C GLU A 13 15.05 10.99 -23.04
N TYR A 14 15.44 12.06 -22.34
CA TYR A 14 15.97 12.00 -20.99
C TYR A 14 14.98 11.34 -20.02
N VAL A 15 13.73 11.81 -19.98
CA VAL A 15 12.70 11.27 -19.08
C VAL A 15 12.38 9.81 -19.41
N THR A 16 12.26 9.47 -20.69
CA THR A 16 11.95 8.09 -21.12
C THR A 16 13.06 7.12 -20.74
N ARG A 17 14.32 7.49 -21.00
CA ARG A 17 15.48 6.65 -20.67
C ARG A 17 15.68 6.54 -19.16
N TYR A 18 15.55 7.65 -18.43
CA TYR A 18 15.62 7.68 -16.97
C TYR A 18 14.61 6.71 -16.35
N MET A 19 13.32 6.83 -16.71
CA MET A 19 12.27 5.98 -16.16
C MET A 19 12.47 4.51 -16.50
N ARG A 20 12.91 4.21 -17.73
CA ARG A 20 13.22 2.83 -18.14
C ARG A 20 14.37 2.23 -17.32
N ASN A 21 15.44 2.99 -17.10
CA ASN A 21 16.59 2.52 -16.32
C ASN A 21 16.23 2.37 -14.83
N PHE A 22 15.48 3.32 -14.27
CA PHE A 22 15.00 3.27 -12.89
C PHE A 22 14.08 2.07 -12.65
N GLN A 23 13.11 1.82 -13.54
CA GLN A 23 12.23 0.65 -13.46
C GLN A 23 13.00 -0.67 -13.56
N LYS A 24 14.01 -0.75 -14.45
CA LYS A 24 14.88 -1.94 -14.52
C LYS A 24 15.62 -2.20 -13.21
N LEU A 25 16.18 -1.16 -12.59
CA LEU A 25 16.86 -1.27 -11.29
C LEU A 25 15.89 -1.71 -10.18
N LEU A 26 14.65 -1.23 -10.21
CA LEU A 26 13.63 -1.62 -9.26
C LEU A 26 13.20 -3.08 -9.40
N LEU A 27 13.14 -3.59 -10.63
CA LEU A 27 12.75 -4.96 -10.97
C LEU A 27 13.93 -5.97 -10.95
N LEU A 28 15.15 -5.51 -10.67
CA LEU A 28 16.36 -6.35 -10.65
C LEU A 28 16.47 -7.24 -9.39
N GLY A 29 15.72 -6.94 -8.32
CA GLY A 29 15.55 -7.86 -7.18
C GLY A 29 14.42 -8.87 -7.43
N ASP A 30 14.32 -9.94 -6.62
CA ASP A 30 13.30 -11.01 -6.61
C ASP A 30 11.82 -10.52 -6.41
N ARG A 31 11.47 -9.38 -6.98
CA ARG A 31 10.13 -8.80 -6.95
C ARG A 31 9.28 -9.43 -8.05
N PRO A 32 7.99 -9.65 -7.80
CA PRO A 32 7.09 -10.09 -8.85
C PRO A 32 7.09 -9.06 -10.00
N LYS A 33 6.98 -9.56 -11.23
CA LYS A 33 7.03 -8.75 -12.47
C LYS A 33 5.92 -7.70 -12.58
N VAL A 34 4.89 -7.77 -11.74
CA VAL A 34 3.74 -6.86 -11.73
C VAL A 34 3.95 -5.81 -10.64
N LEU A 35 3.94 -4.55 -11.08
CA LEU A 35 3.95 -3.39 -10.20
C LEU A 35 2.62 -3.34 -9.44
N THR A 36 2.69 -3.01 -8.16
CA THR A 36 1.49 -2.68 -7.38
C THR A 36 1.02 -1.26 -7.69
N ASN A 37 -0.25 -0.93 -7.48
CA ASN A 37 -0.76 0.45 -7.61
C ASN A 37 0.13 1.48 -6.88
N ARG A 38 0.67 1.09 -5.72
CA ARG A 38 1.65 1.88 -4.95
C ARG A 38 2.93 2.16 -5.74
N GLU A 39 3.54 1.12 -6.33
CA GLU A 39 4.78 1.29 -7.11
C GLU A 39 4.53 2.10 -8.38
N GLU A 40 3.35 1.98 -9.00
CA GLU A 40 2.96 2.81 -10.14
C GLU A 40 2.84 4.30 -9.75
N GLN A 41 2.20 4.61 -8.62
CA GLN A 41 2.12 5.98 -8.10
C GLN A 41 3.51 6.54 -7.76
N LEU A 42 4.37 5.75 -7.11
CA LEU A 42 5.74 6.18 -6.79
C LEU A 42 6.57 6.44 -8.06
N LEU A 43 6.39 5.62 -9.11
CA LEU A 43 7.02 5.84 -10.41
C LEU A 43 6.50 7.11 -11.09
N GLN A 44 5.23 7.48 -10.90
CA GLN A 44 4.68 8.73 -11.43
C GLN A 44 5.33 9.96 -10.77
N TYR A 45 5.50 9.96 -9.44
CA TYR A 45 6.24 11.04 -8.76
C TYR A 45 7.72 11.09 -9.15
N GLU A 46 8.34 9.94 -9.37
CA GLU A 46 9.71 9.86 -9.85
C GLU A 46 9.86 10.48 -11.25
N LYS A 47 8.86 10.28 -12.12
CA LYS A 47 8.80 10.92 -13.44
C LYS A 47 8.71 12.45 -13.35
N GLU A 48 7.88 12.96 -12.45
CA GLU A 48 7.75 14.41 -12.22
C GLU A 48 9.05 15.03 -11.71
N LEU A 49 9.73 14.34 -10.80
CA LEU A 49 11.04 14.78 -10.31
C LEU A 49 12.13 14.71 -11.38
N CYS A 50 12.12 13.68 -12.22
CA CYS A 50 13.01 13.60 -13.38
C CYS A 50 12.87 14.84 -14.29
N VAL A 51 11.65 15.31 -14.51
CA VAL A 51 11.38 16.54 -15.28
C VAL A 51 12.00 17.76 -14.57
N LEU A 52 11.81 17.88 -13.26
CA LEU A 52 12.38 18.98 -12.48
C LEU A 52 13.92 18.96 -12.50
N PHE A 53 14.55 17.79 -12.42
CA PHE A 53 16.01 17.66 -12.51
C PHE A 53 16.53 18.13 -13.86
N TYR A 54 15.89 17.73 -14.95
CA TYR A 54 16.26 18.19 -16.30
C TYR A 54 16.20 19.72 -16.42
N GLU A 55 15.11 20.33 -15.93
CA GLU A 55 14.94 21.78 -15.97
C GLU A 55 15.94 22.53 -15.08
N GLN A 56 16.22 22.01 -13.88
CA GLN A 56 17.23 22.59 -12.99
C GLN A 56 18.64 22.47 -13.56
N PHE A 57 18.94 21.35 -14.23
CA PHE A 57 20.24 21.14 -14.87
C PHE A 57 20.48 22.18 -15.97
N ILE A 58 19.49 22.40 -16.85
CA ILE A 58 19.56 23.44 -17.88
C ILE A 58 19.75 24.83 -17.26
N LYS A 59 19.01 25.16 -16.20
CA LYS A 59 19.16 26.46 -15.53
C LYS A 59 20.55 26.68 -14.94
N LYS A 60 21.18 25.63 -14.41
CA LYS A 60 22.47 25.72 -13.72
C LYS A 60 23.68 25.62 -14.66
N HIS A 61 23.58 24.80 -15.70
CA HIS A 61 24.69 24.47 -16.61
C HIS A 61 24.53 25.10 -18.00
N HIS A 62 23.40 25.78 -18.27
CA HIS A 62 23.05 26.38 -19.56
C HIS A 62 23.13 25.39 -20.74
N ARG A 63 22.92 24.12 -20.45
CA ARG A 63 23.06 23.00 -21.38
C ARG A 63 22.15 21.85 -20.97
N ALA A 64 21.65 21.06 -21.92
CA ALA A 64 20.92 19.85 -21.59
C ALA A 64 21.85 18.75 -21.03
N PRO A 65 21.33 17.84 -20.17
CA PRO A 65 22.07 16.68 -19.70
C PRO A 65 22.50 15.76 -20.86
N ASP A 66 23.63 15.09 -20.71
CA ASP A 66 24.08 14.01 -21.59
C ASP A 66 23.81 12.63 -20.97
N GLU A 67 24.13 11.56 -21.72
CA GLU A 67 23.91 10.18 -21.27
C GLU A 67 24.66 9.85 -19.97
N ALA A 68 25.89 10.37 -19.81
CA ALA A 68 26.67 10.14 -18.59
C ALA A 68 26.01 10.78 -17.37
N THR A 69 25.52 12.01 -17.53
CA THR A 69 24.75 12.70 -16.49
C THR A 69 23.46 11.96 -16.15
N LEU A 70 22.78 11.40 -17.15
CA LEU A 70 21.57 10.58 -16.93
C LEU A 70 21.89 9.35 -16.08
N ASP A 71 22.91 8.57 -16.45
CA ASP A 71 23.24 7.32 -15.77
C ASP A 71 23.67 7.55 -14.31
N ASP A 72 24.46 8.59 -14.05
CA ASP A 72 24.89 8.94 -12.70
C ASP A 72 23.71 9.40 -11.85
N GLN A 73 22.79 10.20 -12.44
CA GLN A 73 21.58 10.65 -11.74
C GLN A 73 20.65 9.48 -11.41
N VAL A 74 20.43 8.56 -12.35
CA VAL A 74 19.59 7.37 -12.13
C VAL A 74 20.14 6.54 -10.96
N LYS A 75 21.46 6.31 -10.92
CA LYS A 75 22.09 5.53 -9.84
C LYS A 75 21.96 6.23 -8.48
N ALA A 76 22.27 7.53 -8.42
CA ALA A 76 22.19 8.30 -7.18
C ALA A 76 20.75 8.32 -6.63
N ASN A 77 19.77 8.64 -7.48
CA ASN A 77 18.37 8.69 -7.10
C ASN A 77 17.83 7.30 -6.73
N PHE A 78 18.25 6.25 -7.42
CA PHE A 78 17.85 4.89 -7.09
C PHE A 78 18.36 4.47 -5.70
N ILE A 79 19.63 4.74 -5.37
CA ILE A 79 20.19 4.42 -4.05
C ILE A 79 19.40 5.12 -2.94
N GLU A 80 19.16 6.42 -3.10
CA GLU A 80 18.40 7.23 -2.14
C GLU A 80 16.97 6.70 -1.94
N ARG A 81 16.30 6.35 -3.04
CA ARG A 81 14.85 6.04 -3.05
C ARG A 81 14.53 4.55 -2.96
N SER A 82 15.52 3.68 -3.11
CA SER A 82 15.35 2.22 -3.04
C SER A 82 14.56 1.75 -1.81
N LYS A 83 14.77 2.41 -0.67
CA LYS A 83 14.07 2.17 0.60
C LYS A 83 12.58 2.54 0.54
N ILE A 84 12.23 3.59 -0.19
CA ILE A 84 10.84 4.02 -0.42
C ILE A 84 10.10 2.98 -1.25
N PHE A 85 10.79 2.49 -2.28
CA PHE A 85 10.28 1.42 -3.12
C PHE A 85 10.36 0.04 -2.47
N ALA A 86 10.99 -0.13 -1.30
CA ALA A 86 11.01 -1.40 -0.62
C ALA A 86 9.58 -1.82 -0.27
N ARG A 87 9.21 -3.05 -0.65
CA ARG A 87 7.98 -3.65 -0.17
C ARG A 87 8.25 -4.08 1.27
N SER A 88 7.69 -3.39 2.26
CA SER A 88 7.58 -3.99 3.60
C SER A 88 6.91 -5.36 3.44
N PRO A 89 7.34 -6.40 4.17
CA PRO A 89 6.70 -7.71 4.06
C PRO A 89 5.19 -7.55 4.28
N LEU A 90 4.39 -8.19 3.42
CA LEU A 90 2.95 -8.24 3.64
C LEU A 90 2.72 -9.06 4.91
N VAL A 91 2.20 -8.40 5.93
CA VAL A 91 1.90 -9.02 7.23
C VAL A 91 0.50 -9.62 7.21
N MET A 92 -0.44 -8.93 6.58
CA MET A 92 -1.85 -9.29 6.52
C MET A 92 -2.46 -8.75 5.21
N ASP A 93 -3.43 -9.44 4.64
CA ASP A 93 -4.24 -8.94 3.52
C ASP A 93 -5.71 -8.77 3.94
N GLU A 94 -6.50 -8.08 3.11
CA GLU A 94 -7.92 -7.79 3.39
C GLU A 94 -8.71 -9.09 3.65
N GLY A 95 -8.46 -10.15 2.89
CA GLY A 95 -9.18 -11.41 3.01
C GLY A 95 -8.86 -12.13 4.32
N ASN A 96 -7.58 -12.27 4.63
CA ASN A 96 -7.09 -12.90 5.86
C ASN A 96 -7.48 -12.10 7.10
N PHE A 97 -7.46 -10.76 7.03
CA PHE A 97 -7.94 -9.91 8.12
C PHE A 97 -9.44 -10.10 8.37
N THR A 98 -10.23 -10.12 7.31
CA THR A 98 -11.68 -10.33 7.38
C THR A 98 -12.00 -11.72 7.94
N GLN A 99 -11.32 -12.75 7.47
CA GLN A 99 -11.48 -14.11 7.99
C GLN A 99 -11.05 -14.23 9.45
N ALA A 100 -10.01 -13.50 9.88
CA ALA A 100 -9.59 -13.47 11.27
C ALA A 100 -10.68 -12.88 12.18
N HIS A 101 -11.28 -11.75 11.79
CA HIS A 101 -12.41 -11.14 12.52
C HIS A 101 -13.60 -12.12 12.62
N ILE A 102 -14.06 -12.65 11.49
CA ILE A 102 -15.19 -13.58 11.46
C ILE A 102 -14.88 -14.86 12.24
N GLY A 103 -13.65 -15.35 12.18
CA GLY A 103 -13.17 -16.49 12.96
C GLY A 103 -13.20 -16.24 14.46
N GLN A 104 -12.88 -15.02 14.91
CA GLN A 104 -13.04 -14.63 16.32
C GLN A 104 -14.51 -14.61 16.73
N LEU A 105 -15.38 -13.96 15.93
CA LEU A 105 -16.81 -13.87 16.23
C LEU A 105 -17.49 -15.24 16.37
N LYS A 106 -17.18 -16.19 15.47
CA LYS A 106 -17.73 -17.56 15.53
C LYS A 106 -17.34 -18.34 16.79
N ARG A 107 -16.26 -17.93 17.48
CA ARG A 107 -15.81 -18.54 18.74
C ARG A 107 -16.43 -17.89 19.97
N LEU A 108 -17.09 -16.74 19.81
CA LEU A 108 -17.76 -16.05 20.91
C LEU A 108 -19.00 -16.83 21.36
N ARG A 109 -19.30 -16.76 22.64
CA ARG A 109 -20.50 -17.41 23.21
C ARG A 109 -21.78 -16.70 22.76
N GLU A 110 -21.65 -15.43 22.42
CA GLU A 110 -22.67 -14.49 22.01
C GLU A 110 -23.16 -14.78 20.59
N LEU A 111 -22.32 -15.34 19.72
CA LEU A 111 -22.62 -15.62 18.31
C LEU A 111 -22.49 -17.13 18.00
N ARG A 112 -23.23 -17.96 18.73
CA ARG A 112 -23.34 -19.39 18.44
C ARG A 112 -24.47 -19.64 17.45
N MET A 113 -24.18 -20.36 16.37
CA MET A 113 -25.15 -20.67 15.31
C MET A 113 -26.46 -21.27 15.85
N GLU A 114 -26.38 -22.07 16.91
CA GLU A 114 -27.53 -22.72 17.56
C GLU A 114 -28.55 -21.71 18.13
N ASP A 115 -28.07 -20.56 18.61
CA ASP A 115 -28.88 -19.53 19.29
C ASP A 115 -29.66 -18.63 18.31
N TYR A 116 -29.40 -18.74 17.01
CA TYR A 116 -29.95 -17.89 15.96
C TYR A 116 -30.68 -18.69 14.89
N LEU A 117 -31.67 -18.08 14.26
CA LEU A 117 -32.20 -18.61 13.00
C LEU A 117 -31.12 -18.51 11.91
N PRO A 118 -31.04 -19.48 10.96
CA PRO A 118 -29.99 -19.49 9.94
C PRO A 118 -29.85 -18.18 9.15
N ASP A 119 -30.97 -17.55 8.80
CA ASP A 119 -30.99 -16.29 8.04
C ASP A 119 -30.45 -15.12 8.87
N ASN A 120 -30.84 -15.05 10.15
CA ASN A 120 -30.37 -14.04 11.09
C ASN A 120 -28.87 -14.17 11.38
N TYR A 121 -28.39 -15.40 11.57
CA TYR A 121 -26.97 -15.69 11.77
C TYR A 121 -26.14 -15.28 10.56
N THR A 122 -26.61 -15.62 9.36
CA THR A 122 -25.94 -15.29 8.10
C THR A 122 -25.91 -13.78 7.88
N HIS A 123 -27.01 -13.08 8.16
CA HIS A 123 -27.10 -11.63 8.04
C HIS A 123 -26.11 -10.91 8.98
N ILE A 124 -25.99 -11.35 10.24
CA ILE A 124 -25.01 -10.79 11.18
C ILE A 124 -23.59 -10.98 10.64
N LEU A 125 -23.25 -12.19 10.17
CA LEU A 125 -21.92 -12.47 9.63
C LEU A 125 -21.60 -11.63 8.38
N GLN A 126 -22.54 -11.47 7.45
CA GLN A 126 -22.35 -10.62 6.26
C GLN A 126 -22.09 -9.17 6.63
N ARG A 127 -22.85 -8.63 7.59
CA ARG A 127 -22.64 -7.26 8.08
C ARG A 127 -21.26 -7.09 8.71
N GLU A 128 -20.84 -8.03 9.54
CA GLU A 128 -19.51 -8.00 10.18
C GLU A 128 -18.38 -8.16 9.16
N GLU A 129 -18.60 -8.94 8.10
CA GLU A 129 -17.64 -9.11 7.01
C GLU A 129 -17.44 -7.78 6.26
N GLU A 130 -18.53 -7.08 5.94
CA GLU A 130 -18.47 -5.76 5.30
C GLU A 130 -17.80 -4.71 6.19
N LEU A 131 -18.10 -4.72 7.50
CA LEU A 131 -17.46 -3.82 8.46
C LEU A 131 -15.94 -4.05 8.52
N ALA A 132 -15.50 -5.31 8.58
CA ALA A 132 -14.08 -5.64 8.59
C ALA A 132 -13.36 -5.22 7.29
N ARG A 133 -13.96 -5.45 6.12
CA ARG A 133 -13.41 -5.00 4.83
C ARG A 133 -13.29 -3.48 4.76
N ASN A 134 -14.35 -2.77 5.15
CA ASN A 134 -14.35 -1.30 5.14
C ASN A 134 -13.32 -0.74 6.14
N TYR A 135 -13.19 -1.37 7.32
CA TYR A 135 -12.18 -1.00 8.30
C TYR A 135 -10.78 -1.19 7.74
N PHE A 136 -10.50 -2.34 7.11
CA PHE A 136 -9.21 -2.62 6.48
C PHE A 136 -8.84 -1.53 5.48
N ARG A 137 -9.72 -1.27 4.51
CA ARG A 137 -9.47 -0.27 3.45
C ARG A 137 -9.22 1.12 4.00
N LYS A 138 -9.97 1.53 5.02
CA LYS A 138 -9.80 2.85 5.67
C LYS A 138 -8.46 2.99 6.39
N HIS A 139 -7.93 1.90 6.96
CA HIS A 139 -6.71 1.92 7.78
C HIS A 139 -5.49 1.35 7.04
N ASP A 140 -5.62 1.02 5.75
CA ASP A 140 -4.50 0.66 4.89
C ASP A 140 -4.11 1.80 3.93
N ASP A 141 -4.89 2.90 3.92
CA ASP A 141 -4.70 4.09 3.07
C ASP A 141 -3.99 5.23 3.83
N TYR A 142 -2.76 4.99 4.28
CA TYR A 142 -1.92 6.00 4.94
C TYR A 142 -0.87 6.60 3.99
N PRO A 143 -0.54 7.90 4.15
CA PRO A 143 0.51 8.54 3.38
C PRO A 143 1.90 8.00 3.70
N PHE A 144 2.85 8.27 2.80
CA PHE A 144 4.25 7.88 2.90
C PHE A 144 4.89 8.24 4.26
N GLY A 145 5.67 7.31 4.83
CA GLY A 145 6.35 7.46 6.12
C GLY A 145 5.54 6.97 7.31
N TYR A 146 4.28 6.61 7.10
CA TYR A 146 3.36 6.09 8.12
C TYR A 146 2.93 4.64 7.82
N GLU A 147 3.69 3.88 7.02
CA GLU A 147 3.36 2.48 6.72
C GLU A 147 3.25 1.59 7.96
N CYS A 148 3.86 1.98 9.09
CA CYS A 148 3.68 1.29 10.38
C CYS A 148 2.23 1.37 10.90
N LEU A 149 1.41 2.29 10.39
CA LEU A 149 -0.01 2.44 10.68
C LEU A 149 -0.90 1.61 9.74
N CYS A 150 -0.35 1.03 8.68
CA CYS A 150 -1.11 0.19 7.74
C CYS A 150 -1.33 -1.21 8.33
N ILE A 151 -2.57 -1.71 8.29
CA ILE A 151 -2.90 -3.08 8.71
C ILE A 151 -2.11 -4.09 7.87
N SER A 152 -1.90 -3.83 6.58
CA SER A 152 -1.16 -4.77 5.73
C SER A 152 0.31 -4.91 6.08
N ARG A 153 0.86 -4.00 6.90
CA ARG A 153 2.30 -3.86 7.16
C ARG A 153 2.67 -3.97 8.64
N SER A 154 1.73 -3.88 9.57
CA SER A 154 2.00 -3.90 11.01
C SER A 154 1.13 -4.89 11.77
N ARG A 155 1.76 -5.85 12.46
CA ARG A 155 1.07 -6.82 13.33
C ARG A 155 0.35 -6.16 14.50
N GLU A 156 0.94 -5.09 15.04
CA GLU A 156 0.33 -4.34 16.14
C GLU A 156 -0.97 -3.69 15.70
N VAL A 157 -0.99 -3.10 14.50
CA VAL A 157 -2.19 -2.46 13.96
C VAL A 157 -3.24 -3.49 13.53
N VAL A 158 -2.83 -4.67 13.05
CA VAL A 158 -3.74 -5.81 12.86
C VAL A 158 -4.45 -6.15 14.16
N ASN A 159 -3.71 -6.34 15.26
CA ASN A 159 -4.30 -6.72 16.55
C ASN A 159 -5.24 -5.64 17.08
N GLN A 160 -4.81 -4.38 17.06
CA GLN A 160 -5.65 -3.24 17.46
C GLN A 160 -6.92 -3.11 16.61
N GLY A 161 -6.81 -3.36 15.30
CA GLY A 161 -7.94 -3.35 14.39
C GLY A 161 -8.97 -4.44 14.71
N LEU A 162 -8.51 -5.65 14.99
CA LEU A 162 -9.38 -6.77 15.40
C LEU A 162 -10.04 -6.50 16.75
N GLU A 163 -9.31 -5.95 17.73
CA GLU A 163 -9.87 -5.57 19.04
C GLU A 163 -10.97 -4.51 18.89
N LYS A 164 -10.76 -3.47 18.08
CA LYS A 164 -11.79 -2.44 17.83
C LYS A 164 -13.02 -2.99 17.13
N LEU A 165 -12.85 -3.90 16.17
CA LEU A 165 -13.98 -4.54 15.51
C LEU A 165 -14.76 -5.44 16.48
N LEU A 166 -14.06 -6.11 17.41
CA LEU A 166 -14.68 -6.91 18.45
C LEU A 166 -15.47 -6.04 19.45
N GLU A 167 -14.93 -4.91 19.88
CA GLU A 167 -15.66 -3.92 20.70
C GLU A 167 -16.92 -3.42 19.99
N GLY A 168 -16.80 -3.03 18.71
CA GLY A 168 -17.93 -2.59 17.91
C GLY A 168 -18.99 -3.69 17.68
N PHE A 169 -18.58 -4.95 17.65
CA PHE A 169 -19.50 -6.09 17.66
C PHE A 169 -20.28 -6.15 18.97
N TYR A 170 -19.63 -6.03 20.13
CA TYR A 170 -20.32 -6.06 21.42
C TYR A 170 -21.32 -4.91 21.58
N ASP A 171 -20.99 -3.71 21.10
CA ASP A 171 -21.92 -2.57 21.07
C ASP A 171 -23.13 -2.88 20.17
N SER A 172 -22.88 -3.35 18.94
CA SER A 172 -23.94 -3.78 18.02
C SER A 172 -24.77 -4.93 18.60
N TYR A 173 -24.15 -5.81 19.38
CA TYR A 173 -24.79 -6.95 20.01
C TYR A 173 -25.80 -6.52 21.06
N GLN A 174 -25.39 -5.63 21.97
CA GLN A 174 -26.25 -5.12 23.03
C GLN A 174 -27.45 -4.35 22.48
N VAL A 175 -27.24 -3.57 21.42
CA VAL A 175 -28.29 -2.69 20.86
C VAL A 175 -29.22 -3.44 19.89
N TYR A 176 -28.66 -4.32 19.05
CA TYR A 176 -29.34 -4.84 17.87
C TYR A 176 -29.29 -6.37 17.74
N TYR A 177 -28.10 -7.00 17.77
CA TYR A 177 -28.01 -8.43 17.45
C TYR A 177 -28.67 -9.36 18.46
N ARG A 178 -28.81 -8.94 19.73
CA ARG A 178 -29.51 -9.74 20.74
C ARG A 178 -30.97 -10.03 20.37
N ARG A 179 -31.64 -9.14 19.65
CA ARG A 179 -33.05 -9.29 19.22
C ARG A 179 -33.25 -10.36 18.14
N TYR A 180 -32.16 -10.82 17.53
CA TYR A 180 -32.19 -11.84 16.48
C TYR A 180 -32.02 -13.27 17.01
N ARG A 181 -31.80 -13.44 18.32
CA ARG A 181 -31.74 -14.76 18.96
C ARG A 181 -33.13 -15.39 18.94
N LYS A 182 -33.17 -16.71 18.84
CA LYS A 182 -34.43 -17.50 18.83
C LYS A 182 -35.31 -17.28 20.08
N ASN A 183 -34.70 -16.84 21.19
CA ASN A 183 -35.36 -16.62 22.48
C ASN A 183 -35.39 -15.14 22.90
N GLY A 184 -35.15 -14.21 21.97
CA GLY A 184 -35.08 -12.76 22.20
C GLY A 184 -36.37 -12.01 21.87
#